data_AF-A0A370GRC4-F1
#
_entry.id   AF-A0A370GRC4-F1
#
_cell.length_a   1.000
_cell.length_b   1.000
_cell.length_c   1.000
_cell.angle_alpha   90.00
_cell.angle_beta   90.00
_cell.angle_gamma   90.00
#
_symmetry.space_group_name_H-M   'P 1'
#
loop_
_entity.id
_entity.type
_entity.pdbx_description
1 polymer ?
#
loop_
_entity_poly.entity_id
_entity_poly.type
_entity_poly.pdbx_seq_one_letter_code
_entity_poly.pdbx_strand_id
1 'polypeptide(L)'
;MSHLITLFEHYPYVMLFLGTFLELLALPISAELLMSYAGYLVYLEKMNYIFALLTAYTAAGAGITSTFWIGKSGGYKLIEKYGRLLHFGPQK
;
A
#
# COMPACT_ATOMS: atom_id res chain seq x y z
N MET A 1 -19.49 -5.43 5.12
CA MET A 1 -18.54 -4.88 6.12
C MET A 1 -18.15 -5.87 7.22
N SER A 2 -18.95 -6.90 7.54
CA SER A 2 -18.58 -7.96 8.50
C SER A 2 -17.46 -8.91 8.03
N HIS A 3 -17.37 -9.17 6.71
CA HIS A 3 -16.39 -10.13 6.16
C HIS A 3 -14.94 -9.64 6.16
N LEU A 4 -14.70 -8.34 5.99
CA LEU A 4 -13.34 -7.80 5.99
C LEU A 4 -12.72 -7.83 7.40
N ILE A 5 -13.52 -7.49 8.42
CA ILE A 5 -13.08 -7.49 9.82
C ILE A 5 -12.77 -8.93 10.27
N THR A 6 -13.62 -9.90 9.91
CA THR A 6 -13.39 -11.32 10.22
C THR A 6 -12.15 -11.90 9.53
N LEU A 7 -11.88 -11.50 8.27
CA LEU A 7 -10.63 -11.86 7.59
C LEU A 7 -9.40 -11.20 8.25
N PHE A 8 -9.53 -9.96 8.72
CA PHE A 8 -8.47 -9.26 9.45
C PHE A 8 -8.14 -9.94 10.78
N GLU A 9 -9.14 -10.48 11.48
CA GLU A 9 -8.91 -11.24 12.71
C GLU A 9 -8.24 -12.59 12.46
N HIS A 10 -8.55 -13.27 11.34
CA HIS A 10 -7.91 -14.56 10.99
C HIS A 10 -6.52 -14.41 10.38
N TYR A 11 -6.29 -13.38 9.57
CA TYR A 11 -5.03 -13.16 8.85
C TYR A 11 -4.50 -11.73 9.02
N PRO A 12 -4.21 -11.30 10.26
CA PRO A 12 -3.90 -9.90 10.55
C PRO A 12 -2.64 -9.39 9.86
N TYR A 13 -1.56 -10.18 9.82
CA TYR A 13 -0.31 -9.79 9.15
C TYR A 13 -0.48 -9.71 7.63
N VAL A 14 -1.21 -10.65 7.03
CA VAL A 14 -1.44 -10.65 5.57
C VAL A 14 -2.28 -9.44 5.17
N MET A 15 -3.30 -9.13 5.96
CA MET A 15 -4.16 -7.98 5.67
C MET A 15 -3.45 -6.65 5.89
N LEU A 16 -2.61 -6.53 6.91
CA LEU A 16 -1.73 -5.38 7.09
C LEU A 16 -0.79 -5.24 5.88
N PHE A 17 -0.16 -6.34 5.46
CA PHE A 17 0.75 -6.32 4.31
C PHE A 17 0.05 -5.90 3.02
N LEU A 18 -1.03 -6.60 2.64
CA LEU A 18 -1.74 -6.33 1.40
C LEU A 18 -2.37 -4.95 1.40
N GLY A 19 -2.95 -4.52 2.53
CA GLY A 19 -3.55 -3.20 2.63
C GLY A 19 -2.55 -2.08 2.40
N THR A 20 -1.41 -2.11 3.10
CA THR A 20 -0.33 -1.12 2.92
C THR A 20 0.30 -1.22 1.53
N PHE A 21 0.51 -2.44 1.01
CA PHE A 21 1.07 -2.64 -0.32
C PHE A 21 0.16 -2.08 -1.44
N LEU A 22 -1.15 -2.35 -1.35
CA LEU A 22 -2.14 -1.94 -2.33
C LEU A 22 -2.39 -0.43 -2.29
N GLU A 23 -2.41 0.19 -1.11
CA GLU A 23 -2.47 1.66 -0.98
C GLU A 23 -1.33 2.31 -1.76
N LEU A 24 -0.09 1.82 -1.61
CA LEU A 24 1.07 2.34 -2.33
C LEU A 24 1.01 2.13 -3.84
N LEU A 25 0.19 1.18 -4.31
CA LEU A 25 -0.17 0.99 -5.72
C LEU A 25 -1.29 1.93 -6.20
N ALA A 26 -1.60 2.98 -5.44
CA ALA A 26 -2.62 3.99 -5.70
C ALA A 26 -4.07 3.48 -5.63
N LEU A 27 -4.31 2.38 -4.91
CA LEU A 27 -5.68 1.99 -4.56
C LEU A 27 -6.21 2.86 -3.41
N PRO A 28 -7.49 3.22 -3.40
CA PRO A 28 -8.09 4.08 -2.37
C PRO A 28 -8.36 3.27 -1.09
N ILE A 29 -7.29 2.79 -0.47
CA ILE A 29 -7.28 2.09 0.82
C ILE A 29 -6.46 2.97 1.76
N SER A 30 -6.96 3.27 2.96
CA SER A 30 -6.17 3.99 3.97
C SER A 30 -5.39 2.99 4.79
N ALA A 31 -4.07 2.93 4.63
CA ALA A 31 -3.24 2.08 5.45
C ALA A 31 -3.09 2.62 6.87
N GLU A 32 -3.31 3.93 7.10
CA GLU A 32 -3.31 4.49 8.45
C GLU A 32 -4.39 3.85 9.32
N LEU A 33 -5.57 3.57 8.74
CA LEU A 33 -6.63 2.83 9.43
C LEU A 33 -6.21 1.40 9.74
N LEU A 34 -5.56 0.72 8.79
CA LEU A 34 -5.11 -0.66 8.96
C LEU A 34 -4.00 -0.79 10.00
N MET A 35 -3.04 0.13 10.00
CA MET A 35 -1.96 0.20 10.99
C MET A 35 -2.51 0.56 12.37
N SER A 36 -3.48 1.47 12.45
CA SER A 36 -4.16 1.81 13.70
C SER A 36 -4.90 0.59 14.27
N TYR A 37 -5.60 -0.16 13.42
CA TYR A 37 -6.26 -1.40 13.83
C TYR A 37 -5.27 -2.52 14.22
N ALA A 38 -4.15 -2.64 13.51
CA ALA A 38 -3.07 -3.54 13.89
C ALA A 38 -2.49 -3.17 15.26
N GLY A 39 -2.33 -1.87 15.57
CA GLY A 39 -1.93 -1.39 16.89
C GLY A 39 -2.92 -1.79 17.99
N TYR A 40 -4.22 -1.72 17.71
CA TYR A 40 -5.25 -2.24 18.61
C TYR A 40 -5.15 -3.75 18.83
N LEU A 41 -4.90 -4.54 17.78
CA LEU A 41 -4.69 -5.99 17.90
C LEU A 41 -3.40 -6.34 18.66
N VAL A 42 -2.35 -5.52 18.54
CA VAL A 42 -1.13 -5.65 19.35
C VAL A 42 -1.43 -5.38 20.82
N TYR A 43 -2.22 -4.36 21.14
CA TYR A 43 -2.65 -4.07 22.50
C TYR A 43 -3.47 -5.21 23.12
N LEU A 44 -4.32 -5.87 22.31
CA LEU A 44 -5.07 -7.06 22.72
C LEU A 44 -4.25 -8.36 22.75
N GLU A 45 -2.93 -8.28 22.55
CA GLU A 45 -2.02 -9.44 22.45
C GLU A 45 -2.38 -10.44 21.33
N LYS A 46 -3.26 -10.07 20.39
CA LYS A 46 -3.64 -10.86 19.20
C LYS A 46 -2.61 -10.75 18.08
N MET A 47 -1.75 -9.73 18.12
CA MET A 47 -0.61 -9.55 17.22
C MET A 47 0.65 -9.24 18.03
N ASN A 48 1.80 -9.71 17.54
CA ASN A 48 3.07 -9.33 18.09
C ASN A 48 3.53 -8.01 17.47
N TYR A 49 3.93 -7.07 18.32
CA TYR A 49 4.38 -5.73 17.90
C TYR A 49 5.52 -5.77 16.88
N ILE A 50 6.56 -6.57 17.13
CA ILE A 50 7.75 -6.63 16.27
C ILE A 50 7.38 -7.21 14.90
N PHE A 51 6.61 -8.29 14.86
CA PHE A 51 6.16 -8.86 13.59
C PHE A 51 5.21 -7.91 12.84
N ALA A 52 4.34 -7.19 13.52
CA ALA A 52 3.48 -6.18 12.91
C ALA A 52 4.30 -5.05 12.26
N LEU A 53 5.30 -4.55 12.99
CA LEU A 53 6.22 -3.51 12.50
C LEU A 53 7.02 -3.98 11.28
N LEU A 54 7.61 -5.18 11.34
CA LEU A 54 8.34 -5.76 10.21
C LEU A 54 7.44 -5.99 8.99
N THR A 55 6.20 -6.42 9.23
CA THR A 55 5.20 -6.63 8.16
C THR A 55 4.86 -5.31 7.46
N ALA A 56 4.55 -4.25 8.22
CA ALA A 56 4.26 -2.93 7.65
C ALA A 56 5.46 -2.35 6.91
N TYR A 57 6.67 -2.48 7.47
CA TYR A 57 7.91 -1.99 6.86
C TYR A 57 8.21 -2.70 5.53
N THR A 58 8.11 -4.03 5.51
CA THR A 58 8.35 -4.81 4.29
C THR A 58 7.28 -4.58 3.23
N ALA A 59 6.01 -4.44 3.64
CA ALA A 59 4.92 -4.06 2.75
C ALA A 59 5.14 -2.70 2.10
N ALA A 60 5.56 -1.71 2.89
CA ALA A 60 5.86 -0.37 2.40
C ALA A 60 7.03 -0.36 1.40
N GLY A 61 8.13 -1.03 1.75
CA GLY A 61 9.29 -1.16 0.86
C GLY A 61 8.94 -1.86 -0.45
N ALA A 62 8.17 -2.96 -0.38
CA ALA A 62 7.71 -3.69 -1.56
C ALA A 62 6.74 -2.85 -2.42
N GLY A 63 5.82 -2.12 -1.78
CA GLY A 63 4.86 -1.25 -2.46
C GLY A 63 5.54 -0.14 -3.23
N ILE A 64 6.42 0.63 -2.56
CA ILE A 64 7.20 1.72 -3.20
C ILE A 64 8.04 1.18 -4.37
N THR A 65 8.73 0.06 -4.16
CA THR A 65 9.57 -0.55 -5.20
C THR A 65 8.72 -0.96 -6.41
N SER A 66 7.58 -1.60 -6.17
CA SER A 66 6.66 -2.03 -7.23
C SER A 66 6.09 -0.83 -7.99
N THR A 67 5.63 0.19 -7.28
CA THR A 67 5.12 1.44 -7.87
C THR A 67 6.20 2.15 -8.68
N PHE A 68 7.46 2.15 -8.22
CA PHE A 68 8.58 2.69 -8.99
C PHE A 68 8.82 1.91 -10.29
N TRP A 69 8.81 0.57 -10.26
CA TRP A 69 8.99 -0.24 -11.47
C TRP A 69 7.84 -0.08 -12.47
N ILE A 70 6.61 0.00 -11.98
CA ILE A 70 5.41 0.27 -12.79
C ILE A 70 5.52 1.67 -13.41
N GLY A 71 5.85 2.68 -12.61
CA GLY A 71 6.08 4.05 -13.06
C GLY A 71 7.24 4.18 -14.04
N LYS A 72 8.34 3.44 -13.83
CA LYS A 72 9.51 3.44 -14.72
C LYS A 72 9.22 2.77 -16.07
N SER A 73 8.49 1.65 -16.06
CA SER A 73 8.18 0.88 -17.27
C SER A 73 7.02 1.49 -18.07
N GLY A 74 6.03 2.06 -17.39
CA GLY A 74 4.83 2.65 -17.99
C GLY A 74 4.90 4.16 -18.17
N GLY A 75 5.64 4.88 -17.34
CA GLY A 75 5.62 6.34 -17.24
C GLY A 75 6.04 7.04 -18.52
N TYR A 76 7.11 6.62 -19.19
CA TYR A 76 7.55 7.29 -20.42
C TYR A 76 6.52 7.15 -21.56
N LYS A 77 5.92 5.95 -21.73
CA LYS A 77 4.85 5.72 -22.72
C LYS A 77 3.54 6.43 -22.35
N LEU A 78 3.21 6.53 -21.06
CA LEU A 78 2.03 7.23 -20.58
C LEU A 78 2.18 8.76 -20.72
N ILE A 79 3.37 9.30 -20.42
CA ILE A 79 3.73 10.71 -20.62
C ILE A 79 3.81 11.04 -22.11
N GLU A 80 4.30 10.16 -22.98
CA GLU A 80 4.27 10.40 -24.42
C GLU A 80 2.83 10.41 -24.98
N LYS A 81 1.95 9.55 -24.45
CA LYS A 81 0.55 9.44 -24.90
C LYS A 81 -0.40 10.49 -24.29
N TYR A 82 -0.17 10.91 -23.04
CA TYR A 82 -1.03 11.84 -22.29
C TYR A 82 -0.35 13.16 -21.87
N GLY A 83 0.97 13.30 -22.07
CA GLY A 83 1.72 14.53 -21.74
C GLY A 83 1.29 15.74 -22.56
N ARG A 84 0.67 15.52 -23.74
CA ARG A 84 0.01 16.57 -24.52
C ARG A 84 -1.24 17.15 -23.82
N LEU A 85 -1.88 16.39 -22.93
CA LEU A 85 -3.06 16.81 -22.15
C LEU A 85 -2.65 17.49 -20.83
N LEU A 86 -1.52 17.07 -20.23
CA LEU A 86 -1.01 17.60 -18.96
C LEU A 86 -0.02 18.77 -19.11
N HIS A 87 0.16 19.34 -20.31
CA HIS A 87 1.09 20.45 -20.58
C HIS A 87 2.55 20.20 -20.12
N PHE A 88 2.98 18.94 -20.01
CA PHE A 88 4.40 18.57 -19.83
C PHE A 88 5.13 18.52 -21.18
N GLY A 89 4.80 19.42 -22.10
CA GLY A 89 5.57 19.59 -23.33
C GLY A 89 6.92 20.20 -22.99
N PRO A 90 8.04 19.74 -23.57
CA PRO A 90 9.29 20.49 -23.49
C PRO A 90 9.02 21.90 -24.03
N GLN A 91 9.24 22.92 -23.19
CA GLN A 91 9.36 24.29 -23.66
C GLN A 91 10.52 24.31 -24.66
N LYS A 92 10.17 24.39 -25.94
CA LYS A 92 11.09 24.97 -26.92
C LYS A 92 11.08 26.48 -26.74
#